data_AF-A0ABD2NFL2-F1
#
_entry.id   AF-A0ABD2NFL2-F1
#
_cell.length_a   1.000
_cell.length_b   1.000
_cell.length_c   1.000
_cell.angle_alpha   90.00
_cell.angle_beta   90.00
_cell.angle_gamma   90.00
#
_symmetry.space_group_name_H-M   'P 1'
#
loop_
_entity.id
_entity.type
_entity.pdbx_description
1 polymer ?
#
loop_
_entity_poly.entity_id
_entity_poly.type
_entity_poly.pdbx_seq_one_letter_code
_entity_poly.pdbx_strand_id
1 'polypeptide(L)'
;MVIIDFLILLLMGIMGSSVVFACKNYLTHSLKKEIASYQPIVNKIFKETLKGQFKSTTYRELAHFVDKFQYRLPGTKNMENSIDYMLQRSKKKKLENVHGEPVPVQAWLR
;
A
#
# COMPACT_ATOMS: atom_id res chain seq x y z
N MET A 1 33.50 -25.55 24.86
CA MET A 1 32.29 -24.68 24.91
C MET A 1 32.09 -23.99 23.56
N VAL A 2 32.08 -24.78 22.48
CA VAL A 2 31.91 -24.32 21.08
C VAL A 2 31.19 -25.41 20.30
N ILE A 3 31.54 -26.68 20.55
CA ILE A 3 30.91 -27.86 19.94
C ILE A 3 29.47 -28.08 20.47
N ILE A 4 29.21 -27.80 21.75
CA ILE A 4 27.87 -27.93 22.36
C ILE A 4 26.92 -26.86 21.80
N ASP A 5 27.40 -25.64 21.59
CA ASP A 5 26.62 -24.55 20.98
C ASP A 5 26.29 -24.85 19.50
N PHE A 6 27.22 -25.48 18.77
CA PHE A 6 26.98 -25.92 17.39
C PHE A 6 25.95 -27.07 17.30
N LEU A 7 25.91 -27.95 18.29
CA LEU A 7 24.95 -29.07 18.34
C LEU A 7 23.53 -28.60 18.69
N ILE A 8 23.40 -27.56 19.51
CA ILE A 8 22.12 -26.92 19.84
C ILE A 8 21.54 -26.18 18.62
N LEU A 9 22.38 -25.56 17.80
CA LEU A 9 21.98 -24.92 16.54
C LEU A 9 21.49 -25.92 15.48
N LEU A 10 22.05 -27.14 15.45
CA LEU A 10 21.60 -28.20 14.54
C LEU A 10 20.23 -28.78 14.94
N LEU A 11 19.95 -28.88 16.24
CA LEU A 11 18.67 -29.41 16.76
C LEU A 11 17.52 -28.39 16.70
N MET A 12 17.81 -27.10 16.78
CA MET A 12 16.79 -26.04 16.61
C MET A 12 16.36 -25.82 15.15
N GLY A 13 17.12 -26.34 14.18
CA GLY A 13 16.83 -26.19 12.74
C GLY A 13 15.72 -27.09 12.19
N ILE A 14 15.20 -28.03 12.97
CA ILE A 14 14.21 -29.04 12.50
C ILE A 14 12.77 -28.71 12.91
N MET A 15 12.53 -27.62 13.64
CA MET A 15 11.19 -27.13 13.98
C MET A 15 10.90 -25.77 13.34
N GLY A 16 11.25 -25.64 12.07
CA GLY A 16 10.71 -24.59 11.20
C GLY A 16 9.26 -24.91 10.83
N SER A 17 8.35 -24.66 11.77
CA SER A 17 6.92 -24.45 11.59
C SER A 17 6.22 -25.28 10.50
N SER A 18 5.70 -26.45 10.88
CA SER A 18 4.51 -27.03 10.25
C SER A 18 3.27 -26.18 10.58
N VAL A 19 3.28 -24.89 10.20
CA VAL A 19 2.12 -24.00 10.31
C VAL A 19 1.84 -23.34 8.96
N VAL A 20 2.00 -24.10 7.88
CA VAL A 20 1.48 -23.72 6.56
C VAL A 20 0.82 -24.93 5.93
N PHE A 21 -0.21 -25.48 6.56
CA PHE A 21 -0.99 -26.54 5.91
C PHE A 21 -2.45 -26.56 6.35
N ALA A 22 -3.14 -25.44 6.14
CA ALA A 22 -4.60 -25.42 6.16
C ALA A 22 -5.23 -24.58 5.03
N CYS A 23 -4.46 -24.20 3.99
CA CYS A 23 -4.96 -23.30 2.93
C CYS A 23 -4.59 -23.71 1.50
N LYS A 24 -4.29 -24.99 1.23
CA LYS A 24 -3.87 -25.43 -0.13
C LYS A 24 -5.02 -25.54 -1.15
N ASN A 25 -6.26 -25.64 -0.68
CA ASN A 25 -7.42 -26.03 -1.50
C ASN A 25 -8.54 -24.98 -1.63
N TYR A 26 -8.38 -23.75 -1.11
CA TYR A 26 -9.40 -22.70 -1.30
C TYR A 26 -9.46 -22.15 -2.72
N LEU A 27 -8.39 -22.33 -3.49
CA LEU A 27 -8.26 -21.82 -4.85
C LEU A 27 -8.27 -22.99 -5.83
N THR A 28 -9.19 -22.94 -6.79
CA THR A 28 -9.24 -23.87 -7.91
C THR A 28 -7.98 -23.76 -8.77
N HIS A 29 -7.62 -24.84 -9.47
CA HIS A 29 -6.47 -24.83 -10.37
C HIS A 29 -6.59 -23.78 -11.49
N SER A 30 -7.80 -23.55 -11.99
CA SER A 30 -8.08 -22.51 -12.99
C SER A 30 -7.77 -21.11 -12.46
N LEU A 31 -8.22 -20.79 -11.24
CA LEU A 31 -7.98 -19.50 -10.61
C LEU A 31 -6.50 -19.28 -10.28
N LYS A 32 -5.79 -20.33 -9.83
CA LYS A 32 -4.33 -20.27 -9.63
C LYS A 32 -3.59 -19.93 -10.94
N LYS A 33 -4.00 -20.55 -12.04
CA LYS A 33 -3.43 -20.29 -13.37
C LYS A 33 -3.73 -18.86 -13.85
N GLU A 34 -4.94 -18.39 -13.62
CA GLU A 34 -5.35 -17.01 -13.95
C GLU A 34 -4.50 -16.00 -13.16
N ILE A 35 -4.39 -16.15 -11.84
CA ILE A 35 -3.58 -15.27 -10.99
C ILE A 35 -2.13 -15.22 -11.47
N ALA A 36 -1.55 -16.40 -11.75
CA ALA A 36 -0.19 -16.49 -12.26
C ALA A 36 -0.01 -15.82 -13.63
N SER A 37 -1.06 -15.79 -14.46
CA SER A 37 -1.01 -15.16 -15.79
C SER A 37 -0.86 -13.64 -15.73
N TYR A 38 -1.23 -12.99 -14.61
CA TYR A 38 -1.05 -11.54 -14.43
C TYR A 38 0.39 -11.15 -14.06
N GLN A 39 1.28 -12.10 -13.73
CA GLN A 39 2.66 -11.82 -13.31
C GLN A 39 3.44 -10.87 -14.25
N PRO A 40 3.33 -10.96 -15.59
CA PRO A 40 4.03 -10.03 -16.49
C PRO A 40 3.56 -8.58 -16.31
N ILE A 41 2.27 -8.37 -16.07
CA ILE A 41 1.69 -7.04 -15.84
C ILE A 41 2.17 -6.48 -14.50
N VAL A 42 2.16 -7.31 -13.44
CA VAL A 42 2.69 -6.93 -12.12
C VAL A 42 4.16 -6.52 -12.22
N ASN A 43 4.97 -7.30 -12.92
CA ASN A 43 6.39 -7.00 -13.12
C ASN A 43 6.59 -5.69 -13.89
N LYS A 44 5.75 -5.40 -14.89
CA LYS A 44 5.77 -4.13 -15.62
C LYS A 44 5.46 -2.96 -14.68
N ILE A 45 4.43 -3.08 -13.84
CA ILE A 45 4.08 -2.04 -12.86
C ILE A 45 5.26 -1.80 -11.91
N PHE A 46 5.87 -2.85 -11.34
CA PHE A 46 7.03 -2.71 -10.45
C PHE A 46 8.23 -2.08 -11.14
N LYS A 47 8.51 -2.45 -12.38
CA LYS A 47 9.59 -1.84 -13.14
C LYS A 47 9.35 -0.33 -13.27
N GLU A 48 8.13 0.08 -13.65
CA GLU A 48 7.78 1.49 -13.83
C GLU A 48 7.78 2.30 -12.52
N THR A 49 7.31 1.72 -11.40
CA THR A 49 7.17 2.42 -10.12
C THR A 49 8.45 2.45 -9.29
N LEU A 50 9.31 1.43 -9.38
CA LEU A 50 10.53 1.34 -8.58
C LEU A 50 11.77 1.85 -9.31
N LYS A 51 11.84 1.62 -10.63
CA LYS A 51 13.06 1.90 -11.43
C LYS A 51 12.79 2.80 -12.63
N GLY A 52 11.55 2.89 -13.09
CA GLY A 52 11.16 3.62 -14.29
C GLY A 52 10.72 5.05 -13.99
N GLN A 53 9.87 5.57 -14.88
CA GLN A 53 9.47 6.97 -14.91
C GLN A 53 8.74 7.43 -13.63
N PHE A 54 8.07 6.52 -12.92
CA PHE A 54 7.29 6.86 -11.74
C PHE A 54 8.09 6.72 -10.44
N LYS A 55 9.39 6.41 -10.50
CA LYS A 55 10.25 6.28 -9.32
C LYS A 55 10.15 7.51 -8.41
N SER A 56 9.93 7.24 -7.13
CA SER A 56 9.80 8.22 -6.04
C SER A 56 8.67 9.24 -6.23
N THR A 57 7.76 9.04 -7.20
CA THR A 57 6.66 9.97 -7.43
C THR A 57 5.76 10.06 -6.21
N THR A 58 5.43 8.92 -5.59
CA THR A 58 4.59 8.89 -4.38
C THR A 58 5.13 9.77 -3.27
N TYR A 59 6.44 9.68 -2.97
CA TYR A 59 7.06 10.48 -1.90
C TYR A 59 7.14 11.96 -2.25
N ARG A 60 7.46 12.31 -3.51
CA ARG A 60 7.47 13.72 -3.95
C ARG A 60 6.08 14.33 -3.87
N GLU A 61 5.06 13.62 -4.35
CA GLU A 61 3.67 14.07 -4.34
C GLU A 61 3.15 14.22 -2.91
N LEU A 62 3.50 13.28 -2.02
CA LEU A 62 3.18 13.37 -0.61
C LEU A 62 3.86 14.56 0.06
N ALA A 63 5.16 14.78 -0.18
CA ALA A 63 5.90 15.93 0.35
C ALA A 63 5.24 17.25 -0.10
N HIS A 64 4.97 17.40 -1.40
CA HIS A 64 4.25 18.58 -1.92
C HIS A 64 2.87 18.78 -1.28
N PHE A 65 2.13 17.70 -1.04
CA PHE A 65 0.81 17.78 -0.41
C PHE A 65 0.91 18.20 1.07
N VAL A 66 1.85 17.63 1.82
CA VAL A 66 2.07 17.96 3.23
C VAL A 66 2.59 19.38 3.39
N ASP A 67 3.55 19.80 2.58
CA ASP A 67 4.10 21.16 2.62
C ASP A 67 3.05 22.21 2.26
N LYS A 68 2.13 21.89 1.34
CA LYS A 68 1.06 22.79 0.92
C LYS A 68 -0.04 22.98 1.95
N PHE A 69 -0.48 21.90 2.61
CA PHE A 69 -1.67 21.94 3.48
C PHE A 69 -1.37 21.74 4.96
N GLN A 70 -0.18 21.37 5.38
CA GLN A 70 0.20 21.25 6.80
C GLN A 70 -0.90 20.57 7.67
N TYR A 71 -1.44 21.27 8.68
CA TYR A 71 -2.49 20.78 9.58
C TYR A 71 -3.87 20.77 8.90
N ARG A 72 -4.54 19.61 8.93
CA ARG A 72 -5.85 19.40 8.29
C ARG A 72 -6.86 18.86 9.31
N LEU A 73 -7.17 19.67 10.31
CA LEU A 73 -8.16 19.29 11.32
C LEU A 73 -9.58 19.20 10.68
N PRO A 74 -10.40 18.22 11.08
CA PRO A 74 -11.77 18.10 10.61
C PRO A 74 -12.60 19.37 10.81
N GLY A 75 -13.42 19.70 9.81
CA GLY A 75 -14.27 20.89 9.80
C GLY A 75 -13.54 22.22 9.55
N THR A 76 -12.23 22.20 9.32
CA THR A 76 -11.48 23.43 8.99
C THR A 76 -11.47 23.71 7.49
N LYS A 77 -11.43 24.99 7.10
CA LYS A 77 -11.28 25.41 5.69
C LYS A 77 -10.08 24.76 5.01
N ASN A 78 -8.99 24.54 5.74
CA ASN A 78 -7.78 23.97 5.18
C ASN A 78 -7.94 22.47 4.84
N MET A 79 -8.77 21.75 5.60
CA MET A 79 -9.16 20.38 5.22
C MET A 79 -9.96 20.40 3.92
N GLU A 80 -10.99 21.24 3.81
CA GLU A 80 -11.82 21.34 2.60
C GLU A 80 -10.97 21.70 1.37
N ASN A 81 -10.06 22.68 1.48
CA ASN A 81 -9.14 23.03 0.42
C ASN A 81 -8.24 21.86 -0.03
N SER A 82 -7.84 21.00 0.92
CA SER A 82 -7.02 19.83 0.63
C SER A 82 -7.80 18.72 -0.08
N ILE A 83 -9.08 18.56 0.25
CA ILE A 83 -10.01 17.65 -0.43
C ILE A 83 -10.22 18.12 -1.87
N ASP A 84 -10.55 19.41 -2.05
CA ASP A 84 -10.72 20.01 -3.39
C ASP A 84 -9.47 19.85 -4.26
N TYR A 85 -8.30 20.04 -3.67
CA TYR A 85 -7.03 19.82 -4.37
C TYR A 85 -6.87 18.37 -4.83
N MET A 86 -7.19 17.39 -3.99
CA MET A 86 -7.12 15.98 -4.35
C MET A 86 -8.13 15.62 -5.42
N LEU A 87 -9.37 16.11 -5.33
CA LEU A 87 -10.39 15.90 -6.36
C LEU A 87 -9.94 16.48 -7.72
N GLN A 88 -9.44 17.71 -7.74
CA GLN A 88 -8.93 18.32 -8.97
C GLN A 88 -7.72 17.57 -9.53
N ARG A 89 -6.80 17.12 -8.65
CA ARG A 89 -5.60 16.36 -9.07
C ARG A 89 -6.00 15.02 -9.68
N SER A 90 -6.92 14.29 -9.06
CA SER A 90 -7.44 13.03 -9.58
C SER A 90 -8.14 13.19 -10.93
N LYS A 91 -8.96 14.25 -11.09
CA LYS A 91 -9.56 14.61 -12.40
C LYS A 91 -8.50 14.92 -13.46
N LYS A 92 -7.47 15.70 -13.12
CA LYS A 92 -6.34 15.99 -14.03
C LYS A 92 -5.57 14.73 -14.44
N LYS A 93 -5.51 13.72 -13.57
CA LYS A 93 -4.93 12.41 -13.85
C LYS A 93 -5.88 11.47 -14.60
N LYS A 94 -7.07 11.95 -14.98
CA LYS A 94 -8.10 11.20 -15.72
C LYS A 94 -8.53 9.92 -14.99
N LEU A 95 -8.55 9.95 -13.66
CA LEU A 95 -9.16 8.86 -12.89
C LEU A 95 -10.67 8.87 -13.12
N GLU A 96 -11.25 7.67 -13.21
CA GLU A 96 -12.69 7.49 -13.36
C GLU A 96 -13.39 7.68 -12.01
N ASN A 97 -14.67 8.07 -12.05
CA ASN A 97 -15.53 8.17 -10.87
C ASN A 97 -15.02 9.08 -9.72
N VAL A 98 -14.42 10.25 -10.03
CA VAL A 98 -13.89 11.18 -9.01
C VAL A 98 -14.95 12.17 -8.53
N HIS A 99 -15.45 11.97 -7.31
CA HIS A 99 -16.38 12.87 -6.62
C HIS A 99 -16.09 12.88 -5.10
N GLY A 100 -16.60 13.90 -4.41
CA GLY A 100 -16.60 13.98 -2.95
C GLY A 100 -17.99 13.71 -2.41
N GLU A 101 -18.06 13.22 -1.17
CA GLU A 101 -19.31 12.98 -0.46
C GLU A 101 -19.32 13.80 0.84
N PRO A 102 -20.46 14.39 1.22
CA PRO A 102 -20.57 15.13 2.47
C PRO A 102 -20.47 14.17 3.67
N VAL A 103 -19.59 14.45 4.61
CA VAL A 103 -19.43 13.68 5.86
C VAL A 103 -19.64 14.60 7.05
N PRO A 104 -20.64 14.33 7.92
CA PRO A 104 -20.83 15.11 9.13
C PRO A 104 -19.66 14.86 10.09
N VAL A 105 -19.03 15.93 10.56
CA VAL A 105 -17.92 15.88 11.53
C VAL A 105 -18.21 16.82 12.69
N GLN A 106 -17.79 16.44 13.89
CA GLN A 106 -17.85 17.32 15.06
C GLN A 106 -16.72 18.36 14.96
N ALA A 107 -17.07 19.64 15.12
CA ALA A 107 -16.07 20.71 15.15
C ALA A 107 -15.29 20.67 16.47
N TRP A 108 -13.97 20.57 16.39
CA TRP A 108 -13.10 20.73 17.56
C TRP A 108 -12.93 22.22 17.88
N LEU A 109 -13.79 22.72 18.76
CA LEU A 109 -13.69 24.06 19.33
C LEU A 109 -12.71 24.02 20.51
N ARG A 110 -11.76 24.95 20.53
CA ARG A 110 -10.85 25.18 21.65
C ARG A 110 -11.07 26.56 22.21
#